data_AF-A0A7S0RV33-F1
#
_entry.id   AF-A0A7S0RV33-F1
#
_cell.length_a   1.000
_cell.length_b   1.000
_cell.length_c   1.000
_cell.angle_alpha   90.00
_cell.angle_beta   90.00
_cell.angle_gamma   90.00
#
_symmetry.space_group_name_H-M   'P 1'
#
loop_
_entity.id
_entity.type
_entity.pdbx_description
1 polymer ?
#
loop_
_entity_poly.entity_id
_entity_poly.type
_entity_poly.pdbx_seq_one_letter_code
_entity_poly.pdbx_strand_id
1 'polypeptide(L)'
;CDRTQGVCGPHTSVHISITFEPKEVSVYHKRVVVLVKDRSNPLVFDIVGTSFLDQKRPPLLKQAHVDAFYSKAKATSEVGAAPELLPGEAPASYIASLTSNERWGELFHPDHMKPVSLDRSLIDFGRCSRIQLAEYKQVTVTNNSNQKVTCFWQAPVEAKGLPTGEAPRPIFTVFPESAELKAHGSHTFRIGFRPGKDGHAYFHRLECYAYLKAMRNFRLVTESTISPPWCLSVGVAGTTTATSPEDFMPKVEFGAKRAQFPPCEVGRPSFSTVVLHNRGDTTVRFNFPDNYRCLELPTSTQPEAVKGPISGQFSVFPVAGIVPAGQFQLLALRFLPASVGTFVETLPCYINGQESGRQLELTVRGTGDVARLSAKSSVYFKPTCVGAASTRQVAVSNASKIPVHFLLSVNEKAAEVLRVRPERGTLLGNQSINVEWSFAPHLEKHYLGKVKCLYASAESEGGGGLTANCLAPSLAEVERLTVTAIGAGIAGAVTLQPDQLDFGTHLPGSVMEKEVEIVNLSNGNLHYALVVRTVSAT
;
A
#
# COMPACT_ATOMS: atom_id res chain seq x y z
N CYS A 1 -17.97 14.31 -15.61
CA CYS A 1 -16.54 14.69 -15.66
C CYS A 1 -16.19 15.04 -17.10
N ASP A 2 -15.50 16.14 -17.35
CA ASP A 2 -15.13 16.58 -18.71
C ASP A 2 -14.01 15.72 -19.34
N ARG A 3 -13.09 15.23 -18.51
CA ARG A 3 -12.01 14.31 -18.87
C ARG A 3 -11.76 13.29 -17.76
N THR A 4 -11.40 12.06 -18.12
CA THR A 4 -11.08 10.98 -17.17
C THR A 4 -9.62 10.51 -17.25
N GLN A 5 -8.86 11.07 -18.19
CA GLN A 5 -7.46 10.80 -18.41
C GLN A 5 -6.78 12.03 -19.01
N GLY A 6 -5.47 12.13 -18.86
CA GLY A 6 -4.69 13.23 -19.40
C GLY A 6 -3.25 13.21 -18.91
N VAL A 7 -2.44 14.12 -19.45
CA VAL A 7 -1.05 14.31 -19.06
C VAL A 7 -0.94 15.66 -18.36
N CYS A 8 -0.34 15.67 -17.17
CA CYS A 8 0.04 16.90 -16.47
C CYS A 8 1.53 17.14 -16.70
N GLY A 9 1.88 18.29 -17.26
CA GLY A 9 3.27 18.64 -17.53
C GLY A 9 4.03 19.06 -16.26
N PRO A 10 5.37 19.17 -16.33
CA PRO A 10 6.18 19.71 -15.24
C PRO A 10 5.76 21.14 -14.91
N HIS A 11 5.56 21.45 -13.63
CA HIS A 11 5.16 22.78 -13.15
C HIS A 11 3.88 23.35 -13.78
N THR A 12 3.00 22.49 -14.29
CA THR A 12 1.69 22.91 -14.80
C THR A 12 0.55 22.38 -13.95
N SER A 13 -0.63 22.97 -14.13
CA SER A 13 -1.88 22.50 -13.55
C SER A 13 -2.82 22.02 -14.65
N VAL A 14 -3.63 21.02 -14.32
CA VAL A 14 -4.75 20.57 -15.17
C VAL A 14 -6.04 20.75 -14.39
N HIS A 15 -6.96 21.52 -14.96
CA HIS A 15 -8.30 21.70 -14.39
C HIS A 15 -9.23 20.61 -14.92
N ILE A 16 -9.89 19.90 -14.00
CA ILE A 16 -10.85 18.84 -14.30
C ILE A 16 -12.20 19.30 -13.75
N SER A 17 -13.23 19.32 -14.60
CA SER A 17 -14.57 19.74 -14.24
C SER A 17 -15.45 18.52 -13.94
N ILE A 18 -15.99 18.47 -12.72
CA ILE A 18 -16.88 17.42 -12.26
C ILE A 18 -18.31 17.97 -12.20
N THR A 19 -19.18 17.46 -13.05
CA THR A 19 -20.61 17.80 -13.08
C THR A 19 -21.41 16.80 -12.25
N PHE A 20 -22.29 17.29 -11.36
CA PHE A 20 -23.23 16.48 -10.60
C PHE A 20 -24.62 16.51 -11.25
N GLU A 21 -25.04 15.39 -11.85
CA GLU A 21 -26.31 15.23 -12.56
C GLU A 21 -27.10 14.05 -11.97
N PRO A 22 -27.72 14.21 -10.79
CA PRO A 22 -28.48 13.14 -10.15
C PRO A 22 -29.76 12.85 -10.93
N LYS A 23 -29.96 11.60 -11.34
CA LYS A 23 -31.20 11.15 -11.98
C LYS A 23 -32.33 10.84 -11.00
N GLU A 24 -31.98 10.61 -9.74
CA GLU A 24 -32.89 10.22 -8.69
C GLU A 24 -32.75 11.13 -7.49
N VAL A 25 -33.84 11.26 -6.73
CA VAL A 25 -33.81 11.96 -5.45
C VAL A 25 -33.24 11.01 -4.39
N SER A 26 -31.99 11.27 -4.00
CA SER A 26 -31.22 10.45 -3.05
C SER A 26 -30.01 11.21 -2.50
N VAL A 27 -29.36 10.60 -1.51
CA VAL A 27 -27.95 10.87 -1.17
C VAL A 27 -27.02 10.14 -2.14
N TYR A 28 -25.85 10.72 -2.40
CA TYR A 28 -24.81 10.25 -3.31
C TYR A 28 -23.44 10.35 -2.64
N HIS A 29 -22.68 9.26 -2.69
CA HIS A 29 -21.28 9.20 -2.31
C HIS A 29 -20.54 8.35 -3.33
N LYS A 30 -19.38 8.83 -3.76
CA LYS A 30 -18.47 8.08 -4.61
C LYS A 30 -17.04 8.40 -4.24
N ARG A 31 -16.27 7.37 -3.93
CA ARG A 31 -14.82 7.47 -3.78
C ARG A 31 -14.16 7.34 -5.14
N VAL A 32 -13.27 8.28 -5.46
CA VAL A 32 -12.53 8.32 -6.72
C VAL A 32 -11.06 8.13 -6.44
N VAL A 33 -10.47 7.16 -7.14
CA VAL A 33 -9.04 6.89 -7.11
C VAL A 33 -8.40 7.48 -8.36
N VAL A 34 -7.38 8.32 -8.17
CA VAL A 34 -6.58 8.88 -9.26
C VAL A 34 -5.28 8.11 -9.36
N LEU A 35 -5.19 7.28 -10.41
CA LEU A 35 -3.99 6.56 -10.76
C LEU A 35 -2.97 7.50 -11.39
N VAL A 36 -1.74 7.44 -10.90
CA VAL A 36 -0.60 8.16 -11.46
C VAL A 36 0.46 7.13 -11.82
N LYS A 37 0.93 7.16 -13.06
CA LYS A 37 1.97 6.25 -13.55
C LYS A 37 3.21 6.31 -12.65
N ASP A 38 3.74 5.14 -12.31
CA ASP A 38 4.98 4.94 -11.55
C ASP A 38 4.97 5.53 -10.12
N ARG A 39 3.80 5.96 -9.63
CA ARG A 39 3.63 6.44 -8.26
C ARG A 39 3.29 5.28 -7.34
N SER A 40 3.98 5.19 -6.20
CA SER A 40 3.80 4.11 -5.22
C SER A 40 2.44 4.11 -4.51
N ASN A 41 1.81 5.29 -4.38
CA ASN A 41 0.54 5.46 -3.66
C ASN A 41 -0.44 6.30 -4.50
N PRO A 42 -1.64 5.80 -4.85
CA PRO A 42 -2.61 6.56 -5.60
C PRO A 42 -3.22 7.68 -4.74
N LEU A 43 -3.78 8.68 -5.42
CA LEU A 43 -4.57 9.69 -4.73
C LEU A 43 -6.02 9.22 -4.65
N VAL A 44 -6.70 9.62 -3.58
CA VAL A 44 -8.10 9.27 -3.34
C VAL A 44 -8.82 10.53 -2.88
N PHE A 45 -10.04 10.74 -3.36
CA PHE A 45 -10.93 11.78 -2.86
C PHE A 45 -12.38 11.30 -2.92
N ASP A 46 -13.24 11.88 -2.08
CA ASP A 46 -14.67 11.59 -2.06
C ASP A 46 -15.44 12.67 -2.82
N ILE A 47 -16.48 12.24 -3.53
CA ILE A 47 -17.53 13.10 -4.09
C ILE A 47 -18.79 12.83 -3.28
N VAL A 48 -19.37 13.88 -2.71
CA VAL A 48 -20.58 13.81 -1.89
C VAL A 48 -21.62 14.76 -2.47
N GLY A 49 -22.85 14.30 -2.60
CA GLY A 49 -23.96 15.09 -3.10
C GLY A 49 -25.30 14.63 -2.51
N THR A 50 -26.27 15.52 -2.45
CA THR A 50 -27.65 15.20 -2.07
C THR A 50 -28.59 15.85 -3.08
N SER A 51 -29.50 15.08 -3.64
CA SER A 51 -30.58 15.56 -4.51
C SER A 51 -31.91 15.47 -3.77
N PHE A 52 -32.77 16.49 -3.90
CA PHE A 52 -34.07 16.54 -3.24
C PHE A 52 -35.13 17.20 -4.12
N LEU A 53 -36.39 16.85 -3.85
CA LEU A 53 -37.58 17.56 -4.33
C LEU A 53 -38.45 17.91 -3.12
N ASP A 54 -39.42 18.81 -3.26
CA ASP A 54 -40.27 19.21 -2.14
C ASP A 54 -41.00 18.04 -1.48
N GLN A 55 -41.44 17.07 -2.29
CA GLN A 55 -42.18 15.88 -1.83
C GLN A 55 -41.27 14.75 -1.30
N LYS A 56 -39.99 14.73 -1.68
CA LYS A 56 -39.03 13.66 -1.32
C LYS A 56 -37.71 14.31 -0.90
N ARG A 57 -37.43 14.27 0.40
CA ARG A 57 -36.29 14.98 1.00
C ARG A 57 -35.38 14.01 1.76
N PRO A 58 -34.36 13.43 1.12
CA PRO A 58 -33.30 12.71 1.81
C PRO A 58 -32.58 13.62 2.82
N PRO A 59 -31.91 13.07 3.85
CA PRO A 59 -31.06 13.86 4.73
C PRO A 59 -29.88 14.46 3.97
N LEU A 60 -29.38 15.60 4.44
CA LEU A 60 -28.20 16.24 3.86
C LEU A 60 -26.94 15.43 4.18
N LEU A 61 -26.35 14.80 3.18
CA LEU A 61 -25.08 14.10 3.33
C LEU A 61 -23.90 15.09 3.24
N LYS A 62 -23.03 15.09 4.26
CA LYS A 62 -21.80 15.90 4.32
C LYS A 62 -20.58 14.98 4.37
N GLN A 63 -19.41 15.51 4.02
CA GLN A 63 -18.14 14.77 4.11
C GLN A 63 -17.89 14.22 5.52
N ALA A 64 -18.20 14.99 6.57
CA ALA A 64 -18.06 14.55 7.96
C ALA A 64 -18.85 13.26 8.27
N HIS A 65 -20.03 13.05 7.65
CA HIS A 65 -20.79 11.81 7.83
C HIS A 65 -20.10 10.63 7.17
N VAL A 66 -19.48 10.85 6.00
CA VAL A 66 -18.70 9.83 5.28
C VAL A 66 -17.47 9.44 6.10
N ASP A 67 -16.72 10.42 6.60
CA ASP A 67 -15.52 10.19 7.41
C ASP A 67 -15.85 9.42 8.70
N ALA A 68 -16.91 9.83 9.40
CA ALA A 68 -17.43 9.14 10.58
C ALA A 68 -17.81 7.68 10.29
N PHE A 69 -18.58 7.47 9.22
CA PHE A 69 -19.06 6.14 8.83
C PHE A 69 -17.89 5.19 8.57
N TYR A 70 -16.96 5.57 7.71
CA TYR A 70 -15.86 4.68 7.33
C TYR A 70 -14.80 4.51 8.43
N SER A 71 -14.54 5.55 9.24
CA SER A 71 -13.61 5.43 10.37
C SER A 71 -14.13 4.46 11.42
N LYS A 72 -15.44 4.49 11.71
CA LYS A 72 -16.06 3.52 12.62
C LYS A 72 -16.05 2.11 12.02
N ALA A 73 -16.43 1.96 10.75
CA ALA A 73 -16.44 0.66 10.09
C ALA A 73 -15.04 0.02 10.07
N LYS A 74 -13.97 0.82 9.91
CA LYS A 74 -12.58 0.38 10.05
C LYS A 74 -12.21 -0.02 11.48
N ALA A 75 -12.73 0.67 12.49
CA ALA A 75 -12.44 0.39 13.90
C ALA A 75 -13.20 -0.82 14.46
N THR A 76 -14.45 -1.04 14.04
CA THR A 76 -15.31 -2.13 14.53
C THR A 76 -15.29 -3.37 13.65
N SER A 77 -14.71 -3.28 12.44
CA SER A 77 -14.82 -4.30 11.39
C SER A 77 -16.28 -4.64 11.02
N GLU A 78 -17.24 -3.75 11.31
CA GLU A 78 -18.64 -3.94 10.98
C GLU A 78 -18.94 -3.46 9.55
N VAL A 79 -19.70 -4.26 8.80
CA VAL A 79 -20.15 -3.93 7.45
C VAL A 79 -21.61 -3.45 7.50
N GLY A 80 -21.86 -2.22 7.03
CA GLY A 80 -23.20 -1.81 6.64
C GLY A 80 -24.17 -1.30 7.72
N ALA A 81 -23.73 -1.13 8.96
CA ALA A 81 -24.53 -0.47 10.00
C ALA A 81 -24.33 1.06 9.96
N ALA A 82 -25.42 1.82 9.98
CA ALA A 82 -25.35 3.26 10.24
C ALA A 82 -24.85 3.47 11.69
N PRO A 83 -23.74 4.20 11.93
CA PRO A 83 -23.25 4.46 13.26
C PRO A 83 -24.30 5.13 14.14
N GLU A 84 -24.23 4.91 15.44
CA GLU A 84 -24.54 5.95 16.41
C GLU A 84 -23.25 6.76 16.63
N LEU A 85 -23.21 8.02 16.17
CA LEU A 85 -22.14 8.97 16.47
C LEU A 85 -22.20 9.37 17.95
N LEU A 86 -21.06 9.27 18.64
CA LEU A 86 -20.86 9.91 19.94
C LEU A 86 -20.77 11.43 19.72
N PRO A 87 -21.49 12.26 20.50
CA PRO A 87 -21.37 13.70 20.38
C PRO A 87 -19.99 14.17 20.87
N GLY A 88 -19.22 14.91 20.06
CA GLY A 88 -18.05 15.61 20.60
C GLY A 88 -17.02 16.19 19.62
N GLU A 89 -16.61 15.47 18.57
CA GLU A 89 -15.53 15.93 17.69
C GLU A 89 -15.83 15.65 16.22
N ALA A 90 -15.49 16.59 15.33
CA ALA A 90 -15.53 16.35 13.89
C ALA A 90 -14.50 15.25 13.56
N PRO A 91 -14.91 14.15 12.90
CA PRO A 91 -13.99 13.07 12.60
C PRO A 91 -12.83 13.58 11.73
N ALA A 92 -11.62 13.14 12.04
CA ALA A 92 -10.48 13.32 11.15
C ALA A 92 -10.79 12.71 9.78
N SER A 93 -10.19 13.25 8.72
CA SER A 93 -10.42 12.74 7.36
C SER A 93 -10.10 11.24 7.28
N TYR A 94 -11.09 10.43 6.88
CA TYR A 94 -10.91 8.99 6.75
C TYR A 94 -9.85 8.68 5.69
N ILE A 95 -9.87 9.38 4.55
CA ILE A 95 -8.91 9.20 3.46
C ILE A 95 -7.47 9.48 3.92
N ALA A 96 -7.28 10.47 4.80
CA ALA A 96 -5.96 10.78 5.35
C ALA A 96 -5.44 9.64 6.25
N SER A 97 -6.33 8.87 6.88
CA SER A 97 -5.98 7.70 7.71
C SER A 97 -5.69 6.42 6.92
N LEU A 98 -5.91 6.43 5.60
CA LEU A 98 -5.69 5.26 4.76
C LEU A 98 -4.20 5.03 4.49
N THR A 99 -3.76 3.80 4.77
CA THR A 99 -2.47 3.27 4.31
C THR A 99 -2.41 3.20 2.79
N SER A 100 -1.20 3.05 2.22
CA SER A 100 -1.03 2.86 0.78
C SER A 100 -1.81 1.64 0.27
N ASN A 101 -1.77 0.53 1.01
CA ASN A 101 -2.45 -0.72 0.65
C ASN A 101 -3.97 -0.55 0.62
N GLU A 102 -4.55 0.17 1.58
CA GLU A 102 -6.00 0.43 1.60
C GLU A 102 -6.42 1.31 0.41
N ARG A 103 -5.62 2.32 0.04
CA ARG A 103 -5.90 3.16 -1.14
C ARG A 103 -5.86 2.38 -2.45
N TRP A 104 -4.92 1.46 -2.60
CA TRP A 104 -4.94 0.50 -3.71
C TRP A 104 -6.12 -0.47 -3.62
N GLY A 105 -6.49 -0.85 -2.39
CA GLY A 105 -7.66 -1.67 -2.08
C GLY A 105 -8.97 -1.11 -2.64
N GLU A 106 -9.13 0.21 -2.72
CA GLU A 106 -10.29 0.85 -3.36
C GLU A 106 -10.45 0.50 -4.85
N LEU A 107 -9.38 0.08 -5.54
CA LEU A 107 -9.45 -0.37 -6.94
C LEU A 107 -9.70 -1.88 -7.04
N PHE A 108 -8.98 -2.68 -6.25
CA PHE A 108 -8.98 -4.14 -6.36
C PHE A 108 -10.07 -4.81 -5.53
N HIS A 109 -10.53 -4.15 -4.46
CA HIS A 109 -11.53 -4.63 -3.50
C HIS A 109 -12.57 -3.53 -3.17
N PRO A 110 -13.21 -2.89 -4.17
CA PRO A 110 -14.10 -1.75 -3.91
C PRO A 110 -15.31 -2.11 -3.03
N ASP A 111 -15.62 -3.39 -2.87
CA ASP A 111 -16.86 -3.86 -2.25
C ASP A 111 -16.68 -4.43 -0.83
N HIS A 112 -15.46 -4.47 -0.28
CA HIS A 112 -15.18 -5.09 1.03
C HIS A 112 -15.93 -4.46 2.21
N MET A 113 -16.28 -3.18 2.11
CA MET A 113 -17.06 -2.45 3.13
C MET A 113 -18.53 -2.27 2.74
N LYS A 114 -19.02 -2.97 1.71
CA LYS A 114 -20.40 -2.82 1.21
C LYS A 114 -21.23 -4.03 1.61
N PRO A 115 -22.36 -3.86 2.30
CA PRO A 115 -23.28 -4.94 2.61
C PRO A 115 -24.21 -5.27 1.42
N VAL A 116 -23.86 -4.85 0.21
CA VAL A 116 -24.65 -5.10 -1.01
C VAL A 116 -23.68 -5.59 -2.08
N SER A 117 -24.04 -6.63 -2.80
CA SER A 117 -23.17 -7.25 -3.81
C SER A 117 -23.88 -7.40 -5.17
N LEU A 118 -23.07 -7.52 -6.21
CA LEU A 118 -23.50 -7.90 -7.56
C LEU A 118 -23.06 -9.34 -7.85
N ASP A 119 -23.90 -10.11 -8.54
CA ASP A 119 -23.53 -11.44 -9.04
C ASP A 119 -22.49 -11.39 -10.17
N ARG A 120 -22.41 -10.25 -10.88
CA ARG A 120 -21.53 -10.04 -12.03
C ARG A 120 -20.82 -8.70 -11.95
N SER A 121 -19.58 -8.69 -12.40
CA SER A 121 -18.76 -7.47 -12.51
C SER A 121 -18.55 -7.00 -13.95
N LEU A 122 -18.77 -7.88 -14.93
CA LEU A 122 -18.69 -7.61 -16.36
C LEU A 122 -19.81 -8.37 -17.07
N ILE A 123 -20.49 -7.69 -18.00
CA ILE A 123 -21.52 -8.25 -18.87
C ILE A 123 -21.18 -7.86 -20.30
N ASP A 124 -20.73 -8.83 -21.08
CA ASP A 124 -20.43 -8.63 -22.49
C ASP A 124 -21.61 -9.09 -23.33
N PHE A 125 -22.23 -8.19 -24.09
CA PHE A 125 -23.28 -8.52 -25.06
C PHE A 125 -22.73 -9.18 -26.33
N GLY A 126 -21.41 -9.23 -26.48
CA GLY A 126 -20.76 -9.77 -27.66
C GLY A 126 -21.02 -8.91 -28.89
N ARG A 127 -21.17 -9.56 -30.03
CA ARG A 127 -21.37 -8.90 -31.33
C ARG A 127 -22.86 -8.70 -31.59
N CYS A 128 -23.23 -7.50 -32.01
CA CYS A 128 -24.58 -7.20 -32.51
C CYS A 128 -24.51 -6.12 -33.61
N SER A 129 -25.65 -5.66 -34.11
CA SER A 129 -25.72 -4.50 -35.02
C SER A 129 -26.83 -3.55 -34.61
N ARG A 130 -26.95 -2.40 -35.28
CA ARG A 130 -28.08 -1.49 -35.07
C ARG A 130 -29.45 -2.13 -35.38
N ILE A 131 -29.47 -3.09 -36.30
CA ILE A 131 -30.69 -3.76 -36.78
C ILE A 131 -30.94 -5.03 -35.97
N GLN A 132 -29.89 -5.81 -35.70
CA GLN A 132 -29.94 -7.01 -34.89
C GLN A 132 -29.57 -6.67 -33.45
N LEU A 133 -30.60 -6.39 -32.65
CA LEU A 133 -30.44 -6.06 -31.24
C LEU A 133 -29.91 -7.25 -30.44
N ALA A 134 -29.07 -6.96 -29.46
CA ALA A 134 -28.61 -7.96 -28.50
C ALA A 134 -29.74 -8.34 -27.54
N GLU A 135 -29.76 -9.61 -27.11
CA GLU A 135 -30.67 -10.07 -26.07
C GLU A 135 -30.40 -9.36 -24.74
N TYR A 136 -31.45 -9.20 -23.94
CA TYR A 136 -31.31 -8.66 -22.59
C TYR A 136 -30.45 -9.60 -21.75
N LYS A 137 -29.43 -9.05 -21.08
CA LYS A 137 -28.65 -9.76 -20.08
C LYS A 137 -29.08 -9.35 -18.68
N GLN A 138 -28.75 -10.14 -17.68
CA GLN A 138 -29.21 -9.94 -16.31
C GLN A 138 -28.06 -9.67 -15.35
N VAL A 139 -28.36 -8.85 -14.33
CA VAL A 139 -27.51 -8.64 -13.17
C VAL A 139 -28.37 -8.68 -11.92
N THR A 140 -27.90 -9.35 -10.88
CA THR A 140 -28.62 -9.49 -9.61
C THR A 140 -27.91 -8.68 -8.54
N VAL A 141 -28.67 -7.81 -7.87
CA VAL A 141 -28.24 -7.09 -6.68
C VAL A 141 -28.73 -7.87 -5.46
N THR A 142 -27.83 -8.15 -4.52
CA THR A 142 -28.15 -8.84 -3.26
C THR A 142 -27.86 -7.93 -2.09
N ASN A 143 -28.83 -7.76 -1.20
CA ASN A 143 -28.67 -7.06 0.07
C ASN A 143 -28.22 -8.06 1.14
N ASN A 144 -26.97 -7.97 1.57
CA ASN A 144 -26.40 -8.81 2.63
C ASN A 144 -26.57 -8.20 4.03
N SER A 145 -27.16 -7.00 4.15
CA SER A 145 -27.43 -6.38 5.45
C SER A 145 -28.68 -6.94 6.11
N ASN A 146 -28.77 -6.70 7.43
CA ASN A 146 -29.95 -7.00 8.26
C ASN A 146 -31.05 -5.94 8.12
N GLN A 147 -30.86 -4.92 7.28
CA GLN A 147 -31.79 -3.81 7.11
C GLN A 147 -32.36 -3.78 5.70
N LYS A 148 -33.50 -3.10 5.52
CA LYS A 148 -34.10 -2.90 4.21
C LYS A 148 -33.30 -1.87 3.41
N VAL A 149 -32.96 -2.21 2.18
CA VAL A 149 -32.16 -1.37 1.27
C VAL A 149 -33.01 -0.97 0.06
N THR A 150 -32.81 0.24 -0.43
CA THR A 150 -33.33 0.69 -1.73
C THR A 150 -32.15 0.89 -2.65
N CYS A 151 -32.22 0.37 -3.88
CA CYS A 151 -31.20 0.61 -4.88
C CYS A 151 -31.78 1.17 -6.18
N PHE A 152 -30.98 1.92 -6.91
CA PHE A 152 -31.33 2.50 -8.20
C PHE A 152 -30.10 2.60 -9.11
N TRP A 153 -30.34 2.58 -10.42
CA TRP A 153 -29.29 2.58 -11.43
C TRP A 153 -29.09 3.95 -12.05
N GLN A 154 -27.85 4.41 -12.10
CA GLN A 154 -27.44 5.56 -12.87
C GLN A 154 -26.87 5.09 -14.21
N ALA A 155 -27.75 4.92 -15.20
CA ALA A 155 -27.34 4.63 -16.57
C ALA A 155 -26.85 5.91 -17.28
N PRO A 156 -25.84 5.84 -18.15
CA PRO A 156 -25.32 6.99 -18.88
C PRO A 156 -26.32 7.45 -19.93
N VAL A 157 -26.36 8.75 -20.19
CA VAL A 157 -27.08 9.34 -21.32
C VAL A 157 -26.03 9.97 -22.21
N GLU A 158 -25.84 9.46 -23.42
CA GLU A 158 -24.95 10.11 -24.38
C GLU A 158 -25.61 11.40 -24.86
N ALA A 159 -25.24 12.53 -24.26
CA ALA A 159 -25.75 13.85 -24.65
C ALA A 159 -24.83 14.57 -25.67
N LYS A 160 -23.57 14.14 -25.82
CA LYS A 160 -22.57 14.84 -26.64
C LYS A 160 -22.64 14.38 -28.10
N GLY A 161 -23.02 15.29 -29.00
CA GLY A 161 -22.96 15.10 -30.46
C GLY A 161 -24.28 14.77 -31.15
N LEU A 162 -25.42 14.83 -30.45
CA LEU A 162 -26.73 14.76 -31.10
C LEU A 162 -27.03 16.09 -31.82
N PRO A 163 -27.58 16.04 -33.05
CA PRO A 163 -28.18 17.21 -33.69
C PRO A 163 -29.19 17.87 -32.73
N THR A 164 -29.23 19.21 -32.71
CA THR A 164 -30.22 19.98 -31.96
C THR A 164 -31.64 19.50 -32.28
N GLY A 165 -32.31 18.89 -31.30
CA GLY A 165 -33.71 18.45 -31.40
C GLY A 165 -33.97 16.97 -31.14
N GLU A 166 -32.95 16.10 -31.17
CA GLU A 166 -33.13 14.67 -30.84
C GLU A 166 -32.88 14.38 -29.35
N ALA A 167 -33.84 13.72 -28.70
CA ALA A 167 -33.69 13.27 -27.33
C ALA A 167 -32.57 12.22 -27.25
N PRO A 168 -31.58 12.38 -26.36
CA PRO A 168 -30.47 11.45 -26.25
C PRO A 168 -30.98 10.06 -25.84
N ARG A 169 -30.67 9.04 -26.64
CA ARG A 169 -31.05 7.65 -26.36
C ARG A 169 -29.92 6.94 -25.60
N PRO A 170 -30.22 6.30 -24.45
CA PRO A 170 -29.22 5.54 -23.71
C PRO A 170 -28.82 4.28 -24.48
N ILE A 171 -27.51 4.07 -24.65
CA ILE A 171 -26.94 2.86 -25.29
C ILE A 171 -27.17 1.62 -24.43
N PHE A 172 -26.98 1.77 -23.11
CA PHE A 172 -27.21 0.73 -22.13
C PHE A 172 -28.36 1.16 -21.22
N THR A 173 -29.37 0.30 -21.07
CA THR A 173 -30.56 0.58 -20.26
C THR A 173 -30.77 -0.51 -19.22
N VAL A 174 -31.16 -0.14 -18.01
CA VAL A 174 -31.47 -1.10 -16.94
C VAL A 174 -32.97 -1.06 -16.61
N PHE A 175 -33.60 -2.22 -16.45
CA PHE A 175 -35.01 -2.35 -16.10
C PHE A 175 -35.25 -3.41 -15.00
N PRO A 176 -36.02 -3.10 -13.94
CA PRO A 176 -36.52 -1.76 -13.58
C PRO A 176 -35.37 -0.80 -13.23
N GLU A 177 -35.62 0.51 -13.16
CA GLU A 177 -34.56 1.48 -12.83
C GLU A 177 -34.18 1.48 -11.34
N SER A 178 -35.09 1.02 -10.48
CA SER A 178 -34.88 0.90 -9.04
C SER A 178 -35.64 -0.30 -8.44
N ALA A 179 -35.22 -0.74 -7.27
CA ALA A 179 -35.90 -1.78 -6.49
C ALA A 179 -35.71 -1.58 -4.98
N GLU A 180 -36.65 -2.12 -4.19
CA GLU A 180 -36.50 -2.26 -2.75
C GLU A 180 -36.17 -3.72 -2.39
N LEU A 181 -35.09 -3.93 -1.64
CA LEU A 181 -34.61 -5.23 -1.22
C LEU A 181 -34.82 -5.38 0.29
N LYS A 182 -35.51 -6.44 0.70
CA LYS A 182 -35.60 -6.83 2.12
C LYS A 182 -34.20 -7.21 2.65
N ALA A 183 -34.04 -7.31 3.96
CA ALA A 183 -32.84 -7.89 4.57
C ALA A 183 -32.59 -9.29 3.96
N HIS A 184 -31.35 -9.57 3.55
CA HIS A 184 -30.94 -10.81 2.87
C HIS A 184 -31.71 -11.12 1.56
N GLY A 185 -32.39 -10.14 0.98
CA GLY A 185 -33.12 -10.28 -0.27
C GLY A 185 -32.30 -9.91 -1.49
N SER A 186 -32.70 -10.42 -2.66
CA SER A 186 -32.08 -10.10 -3.95
C SER A 186 -33.11 -9.62 -4.96
N HIS A 187 -32.65 -8.85 -5.96
CA HIS A 187 -33.47 -8.46 -7.11
C HIS A 187 -32.65 -8.52 -8.39
N THR A 188 -33.23 -9.10 -9.44
CA THR A 188 -32.60 -9.26 -10.75
C THR A 188 -33.09 -8.19 -11.71
N PHE A 189 -32.14 -7.45 -12.27
CA PHE A 189 -32.35 -6.40 -13.26
C PHE A 189 -31.99 -6.90 -14.65
N ARG A 190 -32.70 -6.40 -15.66
CA ARG A 190 -32.40 -6.66 -17.08
C ARG A 190 -31.66 -5.47 -17.67
N ILE A 191 -30.58 -5.74 -18.39
CA ILE A 191 -29.77 -4.77 -19.10
C ILE A 191 -29.98 -4.97 -20.60
N GLY A 192 -30.37 -3.91 -21.29
CA GLY A 192 -30.45 -3.86 -22.75
C GLY A 192 -29.24 -3.13 -23.33
N PHE A 193 -28.81 -3.55 -24.51
CA PHE A 193 -27.77 -2.90 -25.30
C PHE A 193 -28.33 -2.51 -26.67
N ARG A 194 -28.27 -1.21 -26.98
CA ARG A 194 -28.75 -0.61 -28.23
C ARG A 194 -27.66 0.30 -28.81
N PRO A 195 -26.76 -0.22 -29.66
CA PRO A 195 -25.68 0.57 -30.22
C PRO A 195 -26.22 1.69 -31.12
N GLY A 196 -25.62 2.88 -31.04
CA GLY A 196 -25.98 4.01 -31.91
C GLY A 196 -25.29 3.99 -33.28
N LYS A 197 -24.13 3.33 -33.39
CA LYS A 197 -23.28 3.28 -34.58
C LYS A 197 -22.75 1.87 -34.83
N ASP A 198 -22.64 1.49 -36.10
CA ASP A 198 -21.97 0.26 -36.52
C ASP A 198 -20.45 0.46 -36.60
N GLY A 199 -19.65 -0.62 -36.57
CA GLY A 199 -18.19 -0.52 -36.62
C GLY A 199 -17.52 0.00 -35.35
N HIS A 200 -18.19 -0.01 -34.20
CA HIS A 200 -17.69 0.56 -32.95
C HIS A 200 -17.66 -0.48 -31.82
N ALA A 201 -16.65 -0.37 -30.96
CA ALA A 201 -16.62 -1.06 -29.68
C ALA A 201 -17.20 -0.16 -28.58
N TYR A 202 -18.06 -0.74 -27.74
CA TYR A 202 -18.74 -0.04 -26.65
C TYR A 202 -18.32 -0.64 -25.32
N PHE A 203 -18.08 0.25 -24.35
CA PHE A 203 -17.87 -0.13 -22.96
C PHE A 203 -18.37 0.99 -22.06
N HIS A 204 -19.04 0.62 -20.98
CA HIS A 204 -19.42 1.55 -19.93
C HIS A 204 -19.41 0.85 -18.56
N ARG A 205 -19.27 1.61 -17.48
CA ARG A 205 -19.54 1.10 -16.13
C ARG A 205 -20.87 1.65 -15.65
N LEU A 206 -21.87 0.78 -15.54
CA LEU A 206 -23.16 1.15 -14.95
C LEU A 206 -23.01 1.19 -13.43
N GLU A 207 -23.55 2.22 -12.81
CA GLU A 207 -23.48 2.42 -11.35
C GLU A 207 -24.82 2.11 -10.71
N CYS A 208 -24.80 1.30 -9.66
CA CYS A 208 -25.97 1.00 -8.83
C CYS A 208 -25.73 1.59 -7.44
N TYR A 209 -26.53 2.59 -7.08
CA TYR A 209 -26.48 3.21 -5.76
C TYR A 209 -27.47 2.49 -4.86
N ALA A 210 -27.02 2.05 -3.69
CA ALA A 210 -27.83 1.38 -2.69
C ALA A 210 -27.74 2.12 -1.34
N TYR A 211 -28.87 2.34 -0.67
CA TYR A 211 -28.91 3.02 0.62
C TYR A 211 -29.93 2.37 1.55
N LEU A 212 -29.71 2.50 2.86
CA LEU A 212 -30.67 2.08 3.89
C LEU A 212 -32.00 2.82 3.71
N LYS A 213 -33.13 2.11 3.72
CA LYS A 213 -34.45 2.70 3.42
C LYS A 213 -34.79 3.92 4.30
N ALA A 214 -34.25 4.02 5.52
CA ALA A 214 -34.41 5.20 6.38
C ALA A 214 -33.87 6.49 5.71
N MET A 215 -32.78 6.41 4.93
CA MET A 215 -32.15 7.53 4.22
C MET A 215 -33.02 8.16 3.12
N ARG A 216 -34.22 7.64 2.84
CA ARG A 216 -35.15 8.24 1.87
C ARG A 216 -35.81 9.53 2.35
N ASN A 217 -35.83 9.76 3.67
CA ASN A 217 -36.47 10.93 4.27
C ASN A 217 -35.68 11.39 5.50
N PHE A 218 -35.30 12.66 5.54
CA PHE A 218 -34.52 13.26 6.63
C PHE A 218 -35.18 13.11 8.00
N ARG A 219 -36.51 12.95 8.09
CA ARG A 219 -37.23 12.75 9.36
C ARG A 219 -37.04 11.37 9.97
N LEU A 220 -36.52 10.41 9.22
CA LEU A 220 -36.32 9.03 9.66
C LEU A 220 -34.91 8.77 10.21
N VAL A 221 -34.05 9.79 10.19
CA VAL A 221 -32.66 9.70 10.63
C VAL A 221 -32.31 10.89 11.51
N THR A 222 -31.40 10.67 12.44
CA THR A 222 -30.70 11.71 13.21
C THR A 222 -29.33 11.96 12.59
N GLU A 223 -28.68 13.09 12.90
CA GLU A 223 -27.31 13.41 12.47
C GLU A 223 -26.34 12.25 12.73
N SER A 224 -26.54 11.52 13.84
CA SER A 224 -25.71 10.39 14.21
C SER A 224 -25.84 9.19 13.29
N THR A 225 -27.04 8.97 12.72
CA THR A 225 -27.41 7.81 11.90
C THR A 225 -27.34 8.05 10.39
N ILE A 226 -26.89 9.22 9.94
CA ILE A 226 -26.70 9.50 8.51
C ILE A 226 -25.55 8.66 7.97
N SER A 227 -25.83 7.81 6.98
CA SER A 227 -24.84 6.94 6.33
C SER A 227 -24.70 7.23 4.83
N PRO A 228 -23.50 7.18 4.24
CA PRO A 228 -23.34 7.26 2.78
C PRO A 228 -24.04 6.09 2.07
N PRO A 229 -24.51 6.27 0.83
CA PRO A 229 -24.93 5.17 -0.01
C PRO A 229 -23.73 4.32 -0.47
N TRP A 230 -23.97 3.07 -0.81
CA TRP A 230 -22.99 2.19 -1.44
C TRP A 230 -23.11 2.27 -2.96
N CYS A 231 -22.04 2.67 -3.65
CA CYS A 231 -21.97 2.67 -5.11
C CYS A 231 -21.32 1.38 -5.62
N LEU A 232 -22.13 0.50 -6.22
CA LEU A 232 -21.69 -0.70 -6.92
C LEU A 232 -21.51 -0.38 -8.41
N SER A 233 -20.69 -1.17 -9.12
CA SER A 233 -20.57 -1.00 -10.57
C SER A 233 -20.36 -2.30 -11.33
N VAL A 234 -21.00 -2.38 -12.49
CA VAL A 234 -20.85 -3.48 -13.45
C VAL A 234 -20.36 -2.92 -14.78
N GLY A 235 -19.28 -3.49 -15.32
CA GLY A 235 -18.85 -3.23 -16.68
C GLY A 235 -19.86 -3.82 -17.66
N VAL A 236 -20.29 -3.04 -18.64
CA VAL A 236 -21.13 -3.51 -19.75
C VAL A 236 -20.43 -3.20 -21.05
N ALA A 237 -20.47 -4.14 -21.98
CA ALA A 237 -19.68 -4.04 -23.18
C ALA A 237 -20.34 -4.75 -24.36
N GLY A 238 -19.97 -4.37 -25.57
CA GLY A 238 -20.47 -4.98 -26.80
C GLY A 238 -19.77 -4.39 -28.01
N THR A 239 -19.93 -5.01 -29.18
CA THR A 239 -19.31 -4.53 -30.41
C THR A 239 -20.22 -4.65 -31.62
N THR A 240 -20.08 -3.70 -32.54
CA THR A 240 -20.72 -3.69 -33.87
C THR A 240 -19.72 -3.83 -35.01
N THR A 241 -18.46 -4.20 -34.73
CA THR A 241 -17.41 -4.37 -35.73
C THR A 241 -17.62 -5.61 -36.62
N ALA A 242 -17.26 -5.51 -37.91
CA ALA A 242 -17.31 -6.58 -38.88
C ALA A 242 -16.32 -7.72 -38.55
N THR A 243 -16.51 -8.88 -39.19
CA THR A 243 -15.85 -10.15 -38.84
C THR A 243 -14.44 -10.28 -39.40
N SER A 244 -14.08 -9.50 -40.42
CA SER A 244 -12.80 -9.58 -41.13
C SER A 244 -11.66 -9.05 -40.25
N PRO A 245 -10.71 -9.91 -39.85
CA PRO A 245 -9.51 -9.50 -39.10
C PRO A 245 -8.57 -8.62 -39.94
N GLU A 246 -8.69 -8.67 -41.27
CA GLU A 246 -7.80 -7.97 -42.21
C GLU A 246 -8.09 -6.48 -42.35
N ASP A 247 -9.32 -6.03 -42.07
CA ASP A 247 -9.72 -4.62 -42.21
C ASP A 247 -9.27 -3.77 -41.01
N PHE A 248 -8.80 -4.41 -39.92
CA PHE A 248 -8.45 -3.71 -38.69
C PHE A 248 -7.18 -4.28 -38.04
N MET A 249 -6.06 -3.59 -38.23
CA MET A 249 -4.81 -3.87 -37.50
C MET A 249 -4.72 -2.96 -36.27
N PRO A 250 -5.10 -3.40 -35.06
CA PRO A 250 -5.00 -2.59 -33.86
C PRO A 250 -3.55 -2.21 -33.59
N LYS A 251 -3.25 -0.91 -33.63
CA LYS A 251 -1.93 -0.36 -33.26
C LYS A 251 -1.89 -0.10 -31.76
N VAL A 252 -2.11 -1.15 -30.96
CA VAL A 252 -2.14 -1.08 -29.50
C VAL A 252 -0.87 -1.69 -28.92
N GLU A 253 -0.28 -1.03 -27.93
CA GLU A 253 0.96 -1.46 -27.29
C GLU A 253 1.00 -1.09 -25.80
N PHE A 254 1.67 -1.90 -25.00
CA PHE A 254 2.03 -1.50 -23.65
C PHE A 254 3.20 -0.52 -23.67
N GLY A 255 3.14 0.54 -22.87
CA GLY A 255 4.25 1.48 -22.71
C GLY A 255 5.52 0.83 -22.15
N ALA A 256 5.40 -0.35 -21.54
CA ALA A 256 6.51 -1.23 -21.20
C ALA A 256 6.11 -2.69 -21.44
N LYS A 257 6.97 -3.48 -22.10
CA LYS A 257 6.75 -4.93 -22.30
C LYS A 257 6.85 -5.73 -21.00
N ARG A 258 7.56 -5.19 -20.01
CA ARG A 258 7.72 -5.78 -18.68
C ARG A 258 7.33 -4.78 -17.60
N ALA A 259 6.44 -5.18 -16.69
CA ALA A 259 6.16 -4.46 -15.46
C ALA A 259 6.87 -5.15 -14.29
N GLN A 260 7.66 -4.38 -13.54
CA GLN A 260 8.39 -4.85 -12.37
C GLN A 260 7.70 -4.31 -11.12
N PHE A 261 7.42 -5.19 -10.17
CA PHE A 261 6.95 -4.81 -8.84
C PHE A 261 8.14 -4.55 -7.91
N PRO A 262 8.03 -3.59 -6.99
CA PRO A 262 8.90 -3.52 -5.82
C PRO A 262 8.86 -4.85 -5.03
N PRO A 263 9.98 -5.32 -4.46
CA PRO A 263 9.98 -6.44 -3.53
C PRO A 263 9.03 -6.18 -2.37
N CYS A 264 8.28 -7.20 -1.95
CA CYS A 264 7.35 -7.10 -0.83
C CYS A 264 7.41 -8.32 0.08
N GLU A 265 6.85 -8.17 1.26
CA GLU A 265 6.74 -9.25 2.23
C GLU A 265 5.74 -10.32 1.76
N VAL A 266 6.02 -11.59 2.05
CA VAL A 266 5.09 -12.70 1.80
C VAL A 266 3.75 -12.43 2.50
N GLY A 267 2.64 -12.61 1.80
CA GLY A 267 1.29 -12.32 2.32
C GLY A 267 0.90 -10.84 2.30
N ARG A 268 1.79 -9.93 1.87
CA ARG A 268 1.48 -8.50 1.68
C ARG A 268 1.51 -8.14 0.18
N PRO A 269 0.57 -7.30 -0.30
CA PRO A 269 0.52 -6.94 -1.71
C PRO A 269 1.59 -5.89 -2.07
N SER A 270 2.05 -5.94 -3.32
CA SER A 270 2.84 -4.91 -4.00
C SER A 270 2.08 -4.44 -5.23
N PHE A 271 2.28 -3.19 -5.61
CA PHE A 271 1.54 -2.57 -6.71
C PHE A 271 2.48 -1.95 -7.73
N SER A 272 2.01 -1.92 -8.98
CA SER A 272 2.69 -1.27 -10.09
C SER A 272 1.66 -0.75 -11.09
N THR A 273 2.10 0.07 -12.04
CA THR A 273 1.22 0.58 -13.09
C THR A 273 1.84 0.37 -14.45
N VAL A 274 1.01 0.11 -15.45
CA VAL A 274 1.44 0.10 -16.86
C VAL A 274 0.46 0.90 -17.70
N VAL A 275 0.94 1.49 -18.79
CA VAL A 275 0.11 2.22 -19.74
C VAL A 275 -0.19 1.32 -20.94
N LEU A 276 -1.43 1.27 -21.37
CA LEU A 276 -1.86 0.69 -22.64
C LEU A 276 -2.14 1.84 -23.62
N HIS A 277 -1.38 1.93 -24.71
CA HIS A 277 -1.53 2.97 -25.73
C HIS A 277 -2.30 2.45 -26.92
N ASN A 278 -3.26 3.24 -27.41
CA ASN A 278 -3.85 3.06 -28.73
C ASN A 278 -3.25 4.09 -29.69
N ARG A 279 -2.31 3.65 -30.53
CA ARG A 279 -1.70 4.44 -31.62
C ARG A 279 -2.52 4.37 -32.91
N GLY A 280 -3.64 3.67 -32.90
CA GLY A 280 -4.58 3.57 -34.00
C GLY A 280 -5.52 4.76 -34.07
N ASP A 281 -6.30 4.79 -35.14
CA ASP A 281 -7.33 5.78 -35.47
C ASP A 281 -8.73 5.37 -35.02
N THR A 282 -8.89 4.17 -34.47
CA THR A 282 -10.18 3.61 -34.06
C THR A 282 -10.13 3.19 -32.60
N THR A 283 -11.25 3.35 -31.89
CA THR A 283 -11.39 2.89 -30.50
C THR A 283 -11.20 1.38 -30.42
N VAL A 284 -10.38 0.96 -29.46
CA VAL A 284 -10.08 -0.46 -29.24
C VAL A 284 -10.61 -0.90 -27.90
N ARG A 285 -11.19 -2.10 -27.85
CA ARG A 285 -11.53 -2.76 -26.59
C ARG A 285 -10.39 -3.66 -26.13
N PHE A 286 -10.08 -3.63 -24.84
CA PHE A 286 -9.16 -4.58 -24.22
C PHE A 286 -9.88 -5.43 -23.18
N ASN A 287 -9.41 -6.66 -23.00
CA ASN A 287 -9.89 -7.59 -21.99
C ASN A 287 -8.74 -8.49 -21.50
N PHE A 288 -8.60 -8.64 -20.20
CA PHE A 288 -7.78 -9.64 -19.55
C PHE A 288 -8.67 -10.81 -19.10
N PRO A 289 -8.18 -12.06 -19.14
CA PRO A 289 -8.88 -13.20 -18.55
C PRO A 289 -9.35 -12.95 -17.10
N ASP A 290 -10.49 -13.55 -16.74
CA ASP A 290 -11.11 -13.38 -15.42
C ASP A 290 -10.24 -13.87 -14.25
N ASN A 291 -9.29 -14.79 -14.48
CA ASN A 291 -8.35 -15.25 -13.44
C ASN A 291 -7.35 -14.16 -13.01
N TYR A 292 -7.20 -13.08 -13.77
CA TYR A 292 -6.43 -11.89 -13.38
C TYR A 292 -7.27 -10.83 -12.68
N ARG A 293 -8.56 -11.10 -12.46
CA ARG A 293 -9.39 -10.29 -11.58
C ARG A 293 -9.02 -10.58 -10.13
N CYS A 294 -8.92 -9.54 -9.32
CA CYS A 294 -8.78 -9.69 -7.89
C CYS A 294 -10.13 -10.11 -7.30
N LEU A 295 -10.21 -11.33 -6.76
CA LEU A 295 -11.45 -11.93 -6.24
C LEU A 295 -11.47 -12.07 -4.71
N GLU A 296 -10.36 -11.84 -4.02
CA GLU A 296 -10.21 -12.17 -2.60
C GLU A 296 -10.63 -11.04 -1.67
N LEU A 297 -11.38 -11.37 -0.62
CA LEU A 297 -11.42 -10.60 0.61
C LEU A 297 -10.41 -11.22 1.58
N PRO A 298 -9.43 -10.47 2.12
CA PRO A 298 -8.73 -10.90 3.32
C PRO A 298 -9.64 -10.55 4.50
N THR A 299 -10.40 -11.51 5.00
CA THR A 299 -10.87 -11.45 6.40
C THR A 299 -10.20 -12.57 7.17
N SER A 300 -9.36 -12.15 8.11
CA SER A 300 -8.82 -12.97 9.17
C SER A 300 -9.91 -13.80 9.84
N THR A 301 -9.51 -14.96 10.37
CA THR A 301 -10.28 -15.89 11.22
C THR A 301 -11.38 -16.72 10.55
N GLN A 302 -10.99 -17.61 9.62
CA GLN A 302 -11.34 -19.04 9.64
C GLN A 302 -10.80 -19.75 8.38
N PRO A 303 -10.08 -20.90 8.50
CA PRO A 303 -9.58 -21.69 7.38
C PRO A 303 -10.65 -22.67 6.86
N GLU A 304 -11.85 -22.19 6.56
CA GLU A 304 -12.93 -23.02 5.99
C GLU A 304 -13.17 -22.58 4.53
N ALA A 305 -12.56 -23.32 3.62
CA ALA A 305 -12.71 -23.37 2.17
C ALA A 305 -13.70 -22.37 1.51
N VAL A 306 -13.19 -21.21 1.09
CA VAL A 306 -13.78 -20.50 -0.06
C VAL A 306 -13.51 -21.37 -1.30
N LYS A 307 -14.53 -22.12 -1.75
CA LYS A 307 -14.52 -22.85 -3.04
C LYS A 307 -14.70 -21.87 -4.23
N GLY A 308 -13.79 -20.92 -4.35
CA GLY A 308 -13.62 -20.07 -5.52
C GLY A 308 -12.12 -19.98 -5.84
N PRO A 309 -11.71 -19.75 -7.09
CA PRO A 309 -10.30 -19.67 -7.43
C PRO A 309 -9.65 -18.56 -6.59
N ILE A 310 -8.72 -18.95 -5.71
CA ILE A 310 -7.69 -18.07 -5.16
C ILE A 310 -7.11 -17.33 -6.37
N SER A 311 -7.21 -16.00 -6.38
CA SER A 311 -6.76 -15.23 -7.53
C SER A 311 -5.27 -15.53 -7.73
N GLY A 312 -4.80 -15.63 -8.97
CA GLY A 312 -3.37 -15.78 -9.23
C GLY A 312 -2.58 -14.69 -8.49
N GLN A 313 -1.30 -14.96 -8.21
CA GLN A 313 -0.44 -14.02 -7.48
C GLN A 313 -0.36 -12.63 -8.16
N PHE A 314 -0.78 -12.51 -9.42
CA PHE A 314 -0.92 -11.26 -10.15
C PHE A 314 -2.38 -10.94 -10.46
N SER A 315 -2.76 -9.68 -10.32
CA SER A 315 -4.08 -9.17 -10.70
C SER A 315 -3.97 -7.83 -11.44
N VAL A 316 -4.97 -7.51 -12.27
CA VAL A 316 -5.02 -6.26 -13.05
C VAL A 316 -6.35 -5.53 -12.85
N PHE A 317 -6.30 -4.20 -12.82
CA PHE A 317 -7.48 -3.35 -12.81
C PHE A 317 -7.30 -2.15 -13.76
N PRO A 318 -8.31 -1.80 -14.57
CA PRO A 318 -9.49 -2.61 -14.87
C PRO A 318 -9.12 -3.87 -15.68
N VAL A 319 -9.90 -4.94 -15.54
CA VAL A 319 -9.74 -6.17 -16.35
C VAL A 319 -10.27 -6.01 -17.78
N ALA A 320 -11.19 -5.08 -18.01
CA ALA A 320 -11.77 -4.81 -19.32
C ALA A 320 -12.09 -3.33 -19.47
N GLY A 321 -12.03 -2.83 -20.71
CA GLY A 321 -12.36 -1.45 -21.01
C GLY A 321 -12.14 -1.10 -22.48
N ILE A 322 -12.17 0.19 -22.79
CA ILE A 322 -11.86 0.72 -24.12
C ILE A 322 -10.74 1.75 -24.04
N VAL A 323 -9.96 1.85 -25.11
CA VAL A 323 -8.96 2.90 -25.33
C VAL A 323 -9.34 3.62 -26.62
N PRO A 324 -9.83 4.88 -26.55
CA PRO A 324 -10.16 5.64 -27.75
C PRO A 324 -8.93 5.84 -28.66
N ALA A 325 -9.17 6.19 -29.92
CA ALA A 325 -8.12 6.48 -30.90
C ALA A 325 -7.12 7.53 -30.40
N GLY A 326 -5.82 7.27 -30.55
CA GLY A 326 -4.75 8.16 -30.10
C GLY A 326 -4.63 8.35 -28.57
N GLN A 327 -5.44 7.65 -27.77
CA GLN A 327 -5.47 7.78 -26.31
C GLN A 327 -4.70 6.65 -25.62
N PHE A 328 -4.72 6.68 -24.29
CA PHE A 328 -4.11 5.66 -23.44
C PHE A 328 -5.02 5.29 -22.27
N GLN A 329 -4.80 4.10 -21.70
CA GLN A 329 -5.43 3.66 -20.46
C GLN A 329 -4.34 3.28 -19.46
N LEU A 330 -4.44 3.79 -18.22
CA LEU A 330 -3.61 3.30 -17.11
C LEU A 330 -4.21 2.01 -16.55
N LEU A 331 -3.37 1.00 -16.38
CA LEU A 331 -3.70 -0.26 -15.72
C LEU A 331 -2.94 -0.33 -14.40
N ALA A 332 -3.67 -0.58 -13.32
CA ALA A 332 -3.13 -0.93 -12.02
C ALA A 332 -2.84 -2.43 -11.99
N LEU A 333 -1.67 -2.80 -11.49
CA LEU A 333 -1.24 -4.18 -11.31
C LEU A 333 -1.04 -4.44 -9.82
N ARG A 334 -1.45 -5.63 -9.36
CA ARG A 334 -1.25 -6.11 -7.99
C ARG A 334 -0.45 -7.40 -8.04
N PHE A 335 0.49 -7.56 -7.12
CA PHE A 335 1.25 -8.78 -6.86
C PHE A 335 1.10 -9.17 -5.39
N LEU A 336 0.63 -10.38 -5.10
CA LEU A 336 0.52 -10.94 -3.74
C LEU A 336 1.27 -12.27 -3.68
N PRO A 337 2.51 -12.30 -3.17
CA PRO A 337 3.28 -13.53 -3.03
C PRO A 337 2.75 -14.41 -1.89
N ALA A 338 2.55 -15.70 -2.16
CA ALA A 338 2.24 -16.70 -1.13
C ALA A 338 3.50 -17.35 -0.51
N SER A 339 4.66 -17.17 -1.12
CA SER A 339 5.93 -17.72 -0.65
C SER A 339 7.13 -16.85 -1.06
N VAL A 340 8.28 -17.08 -0.42
CA VAL A 340 9.53 -16.40 -0.75
C VAL A 340 9.98 -16.86 -2.13
N GLY A 341 10.26 -15.91 -3.03
CA GLY A 341 10.65 -16.25 -4.40
C GLY A 341 10.54 -15.09 -5.38
N THR A 342 11.03 -15.32 -6.58
CA THR A 342 10.81 -14.43 -7.73
C THR A 342 9.79 -15.07 -8.65
N PHE A 343 8.74 -14.32 -8.97
CA PHE A 343 7.62 -14.79 -9.78
C PHE A 343 7.59 -14.00 -11.07
N VAL A 344 7.44 -14.69 -12.20
CA VAL A 344 7.34 -14.09 -13.53
C VAL A 344 6.18 -14.74 -14.25
N GLU A 345 5.29 -13.93 -14.79
CA GLU A 345 4.14 -14.40 -15.57
C GLU A 345 3.94 -13.48 -16.78
N THR A 346 3.37 -13.99 -17.86
CA THR A 346 2.99 -13.19 -19.03
C THR A 346 1.47 -13.13 -19.10
N LEU A 347 0.92 -11.95 -18.87
CA LEU A 347 -0.52 -11.70 -18.90
C LEU A 347 -0.96 -11.48 -20.35
N PRO A 348 -1.87 -12.31 -20.90
CA PRO A 348 -2.48 -12.06 -22.19
C PRO A 348 -3.53 -10.95 -22.07
N CYS A 349 -3.51 -10.02 -23.02
CA CYS A 349 -4.49 -8.97 -23.18
C CYS A 349 -5.12 -9.09 -24.57
N TYR A 350 -6.40 -9.43 -24.58
CA TYR A 350 -7.17 -9.62 -25.81
C TYR A 350 -7.71 -8.29 -26.30
N ILE A 351 -7.55 -8.08 -27.60
CA ILE A 351 -7.98 -6.89 -28.28
C ILE A 351 -9.26 -7.19 -29.07
N ASN A 352 -10.28 -6.36 -28.91
CA ASN A 352 -11.59 -6.46 -29.58
C ASN A 352 -12.29 -7.81 -29.41
N GLY A 353 -12.07 -8.50 -28.27
CA GLY A 353 -12.73 -9.76 -27.96
C GLY A 353 -12.25 -10.97 -28.77
N GLN A 354 -11.11 -10.86 -29.45
CA GLN A 354 -10.50 -11.95 -30.20
C GLN A 354 -9.59 -12.78 -29.27
N GLU A 355 -10.12 -13.84 -28.68
CA GLU A 355 -9.32 -14.76 -27.82
C GLU A 355 -8.35 -15.63 -28.63
N SER A 356 -8.69 -15.94 -29.88
CA SER A 356 -7.90 -16.80 -30.78
C SER A 356 -6.97 -16.01 -31.73
N GLY A 357 -6.91 -14.68 -31.60
CA GLY A 357 -6.15 -13.78 -32.46
C GLY A 357 -4.81 -13.34 -31.87
N ARG A 358 -4.19 -12.31 -32.47
CA ARG A 358 -2.95 -11.69 -31.95
C ARG A 358 -3.23 -11.01 -30.61
N GLN A 359 -2.82 -11.66 -29.52
CA GLN A 359 -2.85 -11.11 -28.16
C GLN A 359 -1.68 -10.14 -27.93
N LEU A 360 -1.90 -9.15 -27.08
CA LEU A 360 -0.80 -8.38 -26.49
C LEU A 360 -0.34 -9.09 -25.22
N GLU A 361 0.97 -9.13 -25.02
CA GLU A 361 1.57 -9.81 -23.89
C GLU A 361 2.25 -8.80 -22.96
N LEU A 362 1.93 -8.88 -21.67
CA LEU A 362 2.56 -8.10 -20.63
C LEU A 362 3.29 -9.04 -19.67
N THR A 363 4.62 -9.02 -19.68
CA THR A 363 5.39 -9.77 -18.67
C THR A 363 5.39 -9.03 -17.35
N VAL A 364 4.87 -9.64 -16.30
CA VAL A 364 4.91 -9.14 -14.93
C VAL A 364 5.96 -9.87 -14.12
N ARG A 365 6.67 -9.16 -13.23
CA ARG A 365 7.68 -9.75 -12.35
C ARG A 365 7.60 -9.19 -10.93
N GLY A 366 7.38 -10.08 -9.96
CA GLY A 366 7.31 -9.78 -8.53
C GLY A 366 8.36 -10.54 -7.73
N THR A 367 8.67 -10.06 -6.52
CA THR A 367 9.54 -10.78 -5.58
C THR A 367 8.94 -10.72 -4.19
N GLY A 368 8.61 -11.89 -3.64
CA GLY A 368 8.21 -12.07 -2.25
C GLY A 368 9.41 -12.43 -1.39
N ASP A 369 9.53 -11.81 -0.22
CA ASP A 369 10.61 -12.08 0.74
C ASP A 369 10.08 -12.00 2.18
N VAL A 370 10.94 -12.34 3.15
CA VAL A 370 10.66 -12.20 4.58
C VAL A 370 11.79 -11.44 5.26
N ALA A 371 11.46 -10.66 6.29
CA ALA A 371 12.44 -9.87 7.01
C ALA A 371 13.55 -10.77 7.58
N ARG A 372 14.81 -10.45 7.27
CA ARG A 372 15.95 -11.25 7.72
C ARG A 372 17.16 -10.37 7.98
N LEU A 373 17.62 -10.37 9.24
CA LEU A 373 18.88 -9.75 9.60
C LEU A 373 19.94 -10.79 9.92
N SER A 374 21.20 -10.47 9.62
CA SER A 374 22.36 -11.24 10.02
C SER A 374 23.38 -10.31 10.72
N ALA A 375 24.04 -10.85 11.74
CA ALA A 375 25.16 -10.21 12.41
C ALA A 375 26.09 -11.30 12.96
N LYS A 376 27.27 -10.90 13.43
CA LYS A 376 28.16 -11.82 14.16
C LYS A 376 27.48 -12.32 15.43
N SER A 377 27.68 -13.60 15.79
CA SER A 377 27.12 -14.19 17.02
C SER A 377 27.75 -13.63 18.30
N SER A 378 29.03 -13.24 18.22
CA SER A 378 29.79 -12.71 19.35
C SER A 378 30.68 -11.53 18.95
N VAL A 379 30.90 -10.63 19.91
CA VAL A 379 31.74 -9.44 19.80
C VAL A 379 32.74 -9.46 20.95
N TYR A 380 34.03 -9.43 20.61
CA TYR A 380 35.11 -9.46 21.59
C TYR A 380 35.75 -8.08 21.74
N PHE A 381 35.71 -7.56 22.95
CA PHE A 381 36.43 -6.35 23.32
C PHE A 381 37.85 -6.70 23.73
N LYS A 382 38.77 -5.78 23.47
CA LYS A 382 40.11 -5.87 24.06
C LYS A 382 39.98 -5.72 25.59
N PRO A 383 40.89 -6.32 26.37
CA PRO A 383 41.00 -5.99 27.79
C PRO A 383 41.02 -4.46 27.98
N THR A 384 40.16 -3.96 28.87
CA THR A 384 39.91 -2.52 29.04
C THR A 384 40.07 -2.16 30.51
N CYS A 385 40.89 -1.16 30.82
CA CYS A 385 41.10 -0.72 32.19
C CYS A 385 39.78 -0.24 32.82
N VAL A 386 39.61 -0.51 34.12
CA VAL A 386 38.48 0.03 34.88
C VAL A 386 38.45 1.56 34.75
N GLY A 387 37.30 2.11 34.34
CA GLY A 387 37.12 3.55 34.09
C GLY A 387 37.50 4.03 32.68
N ALA A 388 38.10 3.18 31.85
CA ALA A 388 38.32 3.44 30.42
C ALA A 388 37.19 2.85 29.55
N ALA A 389 37.21 3.16 28.25
CA ALA A 389 36.28 2.58 27.28
C ALA A 389 37.02 2.02 26.07
N SER A 390 36.49 0.94 25.49
CA SER A 390 36.92 0.42 24.19
C SER A 390 35.74 0.25 23.24
N THR A 391 35.99 0.39 21.95
CA THR A 391 34.95 0.32 20.91
C THR A 391 35.22 -0.77 19.88
N ARG A 392 34.14 -1.30 19.30
CA ARG A 392 34.13 -2.26 18.19
C ARG A 392 33.05 -1.87 17.19
N GLN A 393 33.33 -2.09 15.90
CA GLN A 393 32.36 -1.93 14.83
C GLN A 393 31.85 -3.30 14.41
N VAL A 394 30.54 -3.48 14.38
CA VAL A 394 29.88 -4.77 14.07
C VAL A 394 28.85 -4.54 12.98
N ALA A 395 29.04 -5.23 11.85
CA ALA A 395 28.08 -5.18 10.75
C ALA A 395 26.77 -5.90 11.13
N VAL A 396 25.66 -5.21 10.93
CA VAL A 396 24.31 -5.77 10.89
C VAL A 396 23.83 -5.64 9.45
N SER A 397 23.47 -6.76 8.83
CA SER A 397 23.14 -6.86 7.41
C SER A 397 21.70 -7.32 7.24
N ASN A 398 20.94 -6.61 6.41
CA ASN A 398 19.65 -7.09 5.93
C ASN A 398 19.90 -8.08 4.78
N ALA A 399 19.60 -9.35 5.02
CA ALA A 399 19.74 -10.43 4.04
C ALA A 399 18.47 -10.65 3.21
N SER A 400 17.45 -9.82 3.39
CA SER A 400 16.24 -9.80 2.57
C SER A 400 16.28 -8.67 1.53
N LYS A 401 15.35 -8.70 0.58
CA LYS A 401 15.16 -7.65 -0.44
C LYS A 401 14.17 -6.57 -0.03
N ILE A 402 13.53 -6.71 1.13
CA ILE A 402 12.55 -5.76 1.66
C ILE A 402 13.18 -4.88 2.75
N PRO A 403 12.69 -3.64 2.94
CA PRO A 403 13.10 -2.81 4.07
C PRO A 403 12.81 -3.49 5.43
N VAL A 404 13.75 -3.40 6.37
CA VAL A 404 13.64 -4.01 7.71
C VAL A 404 13.94 -2.96 8.78
N HIS A 405 13.03 -2.78 9.74
CA HIS A 405 13.29 -2.02 10.96
C HIS A 405 13.98 -2.89 11.98
N PHE A 406 14.96 -2.33 12.70
CA PHE A 406 15.65 -3.02 13.78
C PHE A 406 15.76 -2.15 15.04
N LEU A 407 15.78 -2.81 16.19
CA LEU A 407 15.99 -2.24 17.53
C LEU A 407 16.94 -3.14 18.32
N LEU A 408 18.09 -2.59 18.69
CA LEU A 408 19.09 -3.21 19.54
C LEU A 408 18.85 -2.82 21.00
N SER A 409 18.60 -3.83 21.84
CA SER A 409 18.41 -3.69 23.28
C SER A 409 19.52 -4.42 24.02
N VAL A 410 20.30 -3.69 24.79
CA VAL A 410 21.25 -4.25 25.76
C VAL A 410 20.45 -4.80 26.95
N ASN A 411 20.80 -5.98 27.46
CA ASN A 411 20.17 -6.51 28.66
C ASN A 411 20.54 -5.68 29.90
N GLU A 412 19.63 -5.56 30.87
CA GLU A 412 19.80 -4.74 32.09
C GLU A 412 21.13 -4.99 32.80
N LYS A 413 21.54 -6.27 32.92
CA LYS A 413 22.80 -6.67 33.59
C LYS A 413 24.07 -6.10 32.94
N ALA A 414 24.02 -5.75 31.65
CA ALA A 414 25.16 -5.20 30.92
C ALA A 414 24.98 -3.71 30.54
N ALA A 415 23.82 -3.11 30.83
CA ALA A 415 23.50 -1.74 30.42
C ALA A 415 24.44 -0.69 31.03
N GLU A 416 25.01 -0.98 32.20
CA GLU A 416 25.98 -0.10 32.87
C GLU A 416 27.35 -0.08 32.19
N VAL A 417 27.72 -1.15 31.48
CA VAL A 417 29.07 -1.34 30.92
C VAL A 417 29.09 -1.44 29.40
N LEU A 418 27.95 -1.63 28.75
CA LEU A 418 27.85 -1.85 27.31
C LEU A 418 26.82 -0.89 26.70
N ARG A 419 27.20 -0.22 25.61
CA ARG A 419 26.33 0.63 24.80
C ARG A 419 26.47 0.29 23.33
N VAL A 420 25.40 0.49 22.55
CA VAL A 420 25.37 0.27 21.09
C VAL A 420 24.80 1.48 20.37
N ARG A 421 25.37 1.88 19.23
CA ARG A 421 24.91 3.03 18.42
C ARG A 421 25.04 2.76 16.91
N PRO A 422 24.01 3.04 16.09
CA PRO A 422 22.66 3.45 16.49
C PRO A 422 21.88 2.29 17.15
N GLU A 423 20.99 2.62 18.08
CA GLU A 423 20.17 1.63 18.80
C GLU A 423 19.00 1.14 17.95
N ARG A 424 18.57 1.93 16.95
CA ARG A 424 17.48 1.59 16.04
C ARG A 424 17.74 2.16 14.66
N GLY A 425 17.09 1.59 13.65
CA GLY A 425 17.15 2.12 12.30
C GLY A 425 16.36 1.28 11.30
N THR A 426 16.49 1.64 10.03
CA THR A 426 15.91 0.92 8.89
C THR A 426 17.02 0.52 7.93
N LEU A 427 17.06 -0.75 7.56
CA LEU A 427 17.95 -1.26 6.52
C LEU A 427 17.12 -1.59 5.28
N LEU A 428 17.45 -0.98 4.16
CA LEU A 428 16.89 -1.36 2.86
C LEU A 428 17.34 -2.77 2.48
N GLY A 429 16.72 -3.34 1.45
CA GLY A 429 17.05 -4.68 0.97
C GLY A 429 18.55 -4.81 0.65
N ASN A 430 19.18 -5.86 1.15
CA ASN A 430 20.63 -6.14 1.01
C ASN A 430 21.57 -5.09 1.62
N GLN A 431 21.06 -4.13 2.40
CA GLN A 431 21.87 -3.09 3.02
C GLN A 431 22.55 -3.61 4.29
N SER A 432 23.74 -3.08 4.60
CA SER A 432 24.42 -3.31 5.89
C SER A 432 24.76 -1.99 6.57
N ILE A 433 24.77 -1.99 7.90
CA ILE A 433 25.26 -0.89 8.74
C ILE A 433 26.29 -1.41 9.74
N ASN A 434 27.34 -0.63 9.96
CA ASN A 434 28.25 -0.87 11.08
C ASN A 434 27.68 -0.20 12.33
N VAL A 435 27.34 -1.02 13.32
CA VAL A 435 26.93 -0.57 14.65
C VAL A 435 28.18 -0.45 15.50
N GLU A 436 28.34 0.69 16.17
CA GLU A 436 29.38 0.90 17.16
C GLU A 436 28.95 0.31 18.49
N TRP A 437 29.81 -0.52 19.06
CA TRP A 437 29.65 -1.11 20.37
C TRP A 437 30.72 -0.54 21.29
N SER A 438 30.32 0.00 22.44
CA SER A 438 31.21 0.60 23.44
C SER A 438 31.16 -0.18 24.74
N PHE A 439 32.33 -0.58 25.25
CA PHE A 439 32.49 -1.30 26.51
C PHE A 439 33.31 -0.47 27.51
N ALA A 440 32.75 -0.22 28.69
CA ALA A 440 33.35 0.55 29.77
C ALA A 440 33.20 -0.21 31.11
N PRO A 441 34.18 -1.04 31.51
CA PRO A 441 34.10 -1.80 32.76
C PRO A 441 34.31 -0.92 33.99
N HIS A 442 33.59 -1.24 35.07
CA HIS A 442 33.71 -0.58 36.38
C HIS A 442 34.35 -1.48 37.45
N LEU A 443 34.55 -2.76 37.18
CA LEU A 443 35.20 -3.74 38.06
C LEU A 443 36.20 -4.58 37.27
N GLU A 444 37.23 -5.05 37.96
CA GLU A 444 38.16 -6.04 37.43
C GLU A 444 37.52 -7.43 37.43
N LYS A 445 36.88 -7.80 36.31
CA LYS A 445 36.28 -9.11 36.07
C LYS A 445 35.99 -9.33 34.59
N HIS A 446 35.61 -10.56 34.24
CA HIS A 446 35.02 -10.87 32.95
C HIS A 446 33.56 -10.43 32.88
N TYR A 447 33.19 -9.85 31.74
CA TYR A 447 31.85 -9.40 31.44
C TYR A 447 31.28 -10.19 30.26
N LEU A 448 30.01 -10.58 30.42
CA LEU A 448 29.20 -11.21 29.39
C LEU A 448 27.89 -10.44 29.25
N GLY A 449 27.72 -9.75 28.13
CA GLY A 449 26.49 -9.02 27.79
C GLY A 449 25.75 -9.69 26.66
N LYS A 450 24.41 -9.68 26.69
CA LYS A 450 23.59 -10.13 25.56
C LYS A 450 22.82 -8.94 25.01
N VAL A 451 23.06 -8.62 23.75
CA VAL A 451 22.29 -7.58 23.04
C VAL A 451 21.29 -8.29 22.13
N LYS A 452 20.01 -8.03 22.35
CA LYS A 452 18.92 -8.55 21.52
C LYS A 452 18.65 -7.54 20.40
N CYS A 453 18.68 -8.01 19.17
CA CYS A 453 18.20 -7.28 18.01
C CYS A 453 16.78 -7.78 17.70
N LEU A 454 15.80 -6.91 17.94
CA LEU A 454 14.41 -7.10 17.54
C LEU A 454 14.22 -6.49 16.15
N TYR A 455 13.62 -7.21 15.22
CA TYR A 455 13.41 -6.67 13.88
C TYR A 455 12.12 -7.17 13.22
N ALA A 456 11.62 -6.38 12.28
CA ALA A 456 10.42 -6.67 11.49
C ALA A 456 10.50 -5.99 10.13
N SER A 457 9.71 -6.48 9.18
CA SER A 457 9.50 -5.82 7.88
C SER A 457 9.05 -4.38 8.12
N ALA A 458 9.69 -3.43 7.44
CA ALA A 458 9.24 -2.05 7.44
C ALA A 458 8.13 -1.93 6.40
N GLU A 459 6.92 -1.57 6.84
CA GLU A 459 5.86 -1.22 5.90
C GLU A 459 6.39 -0.12 4.98
N SER A 460 6.29 -0.32 3.66
CA SER A 460 6.76 0.68 2.70
C SER A 460 5.82 1.89 2.74
N GLU A 461 5.99 2.76 3.74
CA GLU A 461 5.31 4.03 3.77
C GLU A 461 5.87 4.90 2.64
N GLY A 462 5.10 4.97 1.55
CA GLY A 462 5.43 5.81 0.41
C GLY A 462 5.38 7.28 0.81
N GLY A 463 6.56 7.90 0.93
CA GLY A 463 6.78 9.33 0.69
C GLY A 463 5.84 10.28 1.43
N GLY A 464 5.84 10.22 2.76
CA GLY A 464 5.37 11.28 3.64
C GLY A 464 6.31 11.29 4.85
N GLY A 465 6.92 12.43 5.16
CA GLY A 465 7.90 12.52 6.25
C GLY A 465 7.33 11.98 7.55
N LEU A 466 7.87 10.85 7.99
CA LEU A 466 7.57 10.28 9.30
C LEU A 466 8.20 11.18 10.36
N THR A 467 7.35 11.90 11.08
CA THR A 467 7.67 12.37 12.44
C THR A 467 8.11 11.18 13.28
N ALA A 468 9.13 11.36 14.10
CA ALA A 468 9.90 10.34 14.84
C ALA A 468 9.13 9.45 15.85
N ASN A 469 7.79 9.36 15.77
CA ASN A 469 6.93 8.73 16.78
C ASN A 469 6.01 7.62 16.26
N CYS A 470 6.28 7.03 15.11
CA CYS A 470 5.52 5.87 14.63
C CYS A 470 6.42 4.63 14.57
N LEU A 471 5.88 3.48 15.00
CA LEU A 471 6.46 2.12 14.99
C LEU A 471 7.25 1.72 16.25
N ALA A 472 6.51 1.49 17.34
CA ALA A 472 6.75 0.25 18.06
C ALA A 472 6.02 -0.85 17.27
N PRO A 473 6.72 -1.80 16.63
CA PRO A 473 6.04 -2.96 16.04
C PRO A 473 5.22 -3.64 17.14
N SER A 474 4.02 -4.13 16.81
CA SER A 474 3.29 -4.98 17.74
C SER A 474 4.22 -6.13 18.15
N LEU A 475 4.39 -6.38 19.45
CA LEU A 475 5.38 -7.35 19.97
C LEU A 475 5.14 -8.81 19.49
N ALA A 476 4.05 -9.06 18.76
CA ALA A 476 3.59 -10.36 18.31
C ALA A 476 4.29 -10.88 17.03
N GLU A 477 4.78 -10.01 16.13
CA GLU A 477 5.35 -10.41 14.83
C GLU A 477 6.85 -10.03 14.69
N VAL A 478 7.57 -9.97 15.80
CA VAL A 478 8.96 -9.48 15.83
C VAL A 478 9.94 -10.64 15.90
N GLU A 479 10.80 -10.73 14.88
CA GLU A 479 11.90 -11.67 14.81
C GLU A 479 13.07 -11.23 15.71
N ARG A 480 13.93 -12.19 16.09
CA ARG A 480 14.96 -11.95 17.11
C ARG A 480 16.30 -12.54 16.71
N LEU A 481 17.34 -11.71 16.82
CA LEU A 481 18.74 -12.12 16.77
C LEU A 481 19.41 -11.73 18.11
N THR A 482 20.31 -12.57 18.62
CA THR A 482 21.08 -12.24 19.83
C THR A 482 22.56 -12.22 19.51
N VAL A 483 23.24 -11.16 19.95
CA VAL A 483 24.68 -11.00 19.82
C VAL A 483 25.31 -10.91 21.21
N THR A 484 26.35 -11.71 21.44
CA THR A 484 27.00 -11.83 22.74
C THR A 484 28.25 -10.94 22.80
N ALA A 485 28.27 -9.95 23.69
CA ALA A 485 29.44 -9.14 23.98
C ALA A 485 30.28 -9.79 25.08
N ILE A 486 31.59 -9.92 24.82
CA ILE A 486 32.57 -10.51 25.73
C ILE A 486 33.69 -9.50 25.94
N GLY A 487 33.97 -9.15 27.19
CA GLY A 487 35.02 -8.20 27.56
C GLY A 487 35.61 -8.52 28.93
N ALA A 488 36.79 -7.97 29.21
CA ALA A 488 37.44 -8.09 30.51
C ALA A 488 37.81 -6.69 31.03
N GLY A 489 37.36 -6.38 32.25
CA GLY A 489 37.88 -5.25 33.02
C GLY A 489 39.18 -5.65 33.68
N ILE A 490 40.23 -4.83 33.54
CA ILE A 490 41.55 -5.08 34.14
C ILE A 490 41.96 -3.91 35.04
N ALA A 491 42.72 -4.18 36.10
CA ALA A 491 43.42 -3.12 36.82
C ALA A 491 44.62 -2.62 35.99
N GLY A 492 44.82 -1.30 35.95
CA GLY A 492 46.05 -0.73 35.42
C GLY A 492 47.16 -0.92 36.46
N ALA A 493 47.90 -2.01 36.35
CA ALA A 493 49.05 -2.27 37.20
C ALA A 493 50.34 -1.88 36.44
N VAL A 494 50.73 -0.61 36.53
CA VAL A 494 52.06 -0.15 36.08
C VAL A 494 52.93 0.00 37.32
N THR A 495 54.13 -0.56 37.29
CA THR A 495 55.14 -0.36 38.34
C THR A 495 56.44 0.18 37.75
N LEU A 496 57.24 0.84 38.57
CA LEU A 496 58.60 1.30 38.23
C LEU A 496 59.62 0.38 38.87
N GLN A 497 60.68 0.04 38.13
CA GLN A 497 61.81 -0.72 38.65
C GLN A 497 63.13 -0.09 38.18
N PRO A 498 63.95 0.50 39.08
CA PRO A 498 63.62 0.89 40.46
C PRO A 498 62.62 2.05 40.52
N ASP A 499 61.92 2.21 41.64
CA ASP A 499 60.98 3.33 41.87
C ASP A 499 61.68 4.64 42.29
N GLN A 500 62.99 4.59 42.53
CA GLN A 500 63.84 5.73 42.87
C GLN A 500 65.17 5.68 42.11
N LEU A 501 65.61 6.83 41.61
CA LEU A 501 66.92 7.04 41.02
C LEU A 501 67.69 8.08 41.83
N ASP A 502 68.61 7.62 42.68
CA ASP A 502 69.56 8.49 43.39
C ASP A 502 70.82 8.64 42.55
N PHE A 503 71.10 9.83 42.04
CA PHE A 503 72.29 10.09 41.24
C PHE A 503 73.56 10.30 42.07
N GLY A 504 73.52 10.46 43.40
CA GLY A 504 74.73 10.61 44.22
C GLY A 504 75.50 11.93 43.97
N THR A 505 76.78 11.95 44.34
CA THR A 505 77.66 13.14 44.24
C THR A 505 78.54 13.07 42.99
N HIS A 506 78.45 14.05 42.10
CA HIS A 506 79.20 14.09 40.84
C HIS A 506 79.81 15.45 40.52
N LEU A 507 80.88 15.43 39.72
CA LEU A 507 81.60 16.63 39.30
C LEU A 507 80.74 17.48 38.34
N PRO A 508 80.72 18.82 38.51
CA PRO A 508 80.04 19.70 37.59
C PRO A 508 80.53 19.51 36.15
N GLY A 509 79.60 19.35 35.21
CA GLY A 509 79.90 19.14 33.78
C GLY A 509 80.12 17.68 33.37
N SER A 510 80.08 16.72 34.31
CA SER A 510 80.03 15.29 33.96
C SER A 510 78.60 14.85 33.64
N VAL A 511 78.44 13.99 32.63
CA VAL A 511 77.15 13.42 32.23
C VAL A 511 76.98 12.07 32.94
N MET A 512 75.81 11.87 33.55
CA MET A 512 75.44 10.58 34.16
C MET A 512 74.08 10.12 33.63
N GLU A 513 73.99 8.83 33.35
CA GLU A 513 72.78 8.15 32.89
C GLU A 513 72.39 7.06 33.91
N LYS A 514 71.11 6.99 34.24
CA LYS A 514 70.50 5.90 35.00
C LYS A 514 69.19 5.52 34.34
N GLU A 515 68.88 4.23 34.35
CA GLU A 515 67.69 3.68 33.71
C GLU A 515 66.60 3.39 34.76
N VAL A 516 65.34 3.61 34.36
CA VAL A 516 64.16 3.14 35.09
C VAL A 516 63.25 2.40 34.13
N GLU A 517 62.84 1.20 34.50
CA GLU A 517 61.91 0.39 33.72
C GLU A 517 60.46 0.65 34.14
N ILE A 518 59.60 0.90 33.16
CA ILE A 518 58.15 0.96 33.35
C ILE A 518 57.58 -0.42 33.00
N VAL A 519 57.26 -1.20 34.02
CA VAL A 519 56.75 -2.57 33.86
C VAL A 519 55.23 -2.54 33.84
N ASN A 520 54.65 -2.89 32.70
CA ASN A 520 53.22 -3.09 32.56
C ASN A 520 52.85 -4.52 33.01
N LEU A 521 52.29 -4.65 34.21
CA LEU A 521 51.82 -5.91 34.78
C LEU A 521 50.39 -6.25 34.32
N SER A 522 49.79 -5.44 33.46
CA SER A 522 48.44 -5.66 32.94
C SER A 522 48.44 -6.43 31.62
N ASN A 523 47.29 -7.03 31.29
CA ASN A 523 47.09 -7.79 30.04
C ASN A 523 46.74 -6.90 28.83
N GLY A 524 47.05 -5.60 28.85
CA GLY A 524 46.69 -4.66 27.78
C GLY A 524 47.71 -3.56 27.56
N ASN A 525 47.66 -2.90 26.39
CA ASN A 525 48.54 -1.77 26.09
C ASN A 525 48.16 -0.55 26.94
N LEU A 526 49.14 0.05 27.60
CA LEU A 526 48.99 1.27 28.38
C LEU A 526 49.79 2.40 27.73
N HIS A 527 49.19 3.59 27.68
CA HIS A 527 49.87 4.80 27.26
C HIS A 527 50.36 5.54 28.51
N TYR A 528 51.64 5.88 28.55
CA TYR A 528 52.25 6.60 29.66
C TYR A 528 52.89 7.91 29.18
N ALA A 529 53.07 8.87 30.09
CA ALA A 529 53.82 10.10 29.85
C ALA A 529 54.65 10.43 31.09
N LEU A 530 55.92 10.75 30.91
CA LEU A 530 56.78 11.26 31.99
C LEU A 530 56.60 12.78 32.09
N VAL A 531 56.18 13.26 33.26
CA VAL A 531 55.98 14.69 33.52
C VAL A 531 56.99 15.15 34.55
N VAL A 532 57.92 16.01 34.14
CA VAL A 532 58.92 16.61 35.03
C VAL A 532 58.44 18.00 35.44
N ARG A 533 58.39 18.28 36.74
CA ARG A 533 58.17 19.63 37.28
C ARG A 533 59.51 20.18 37.77
N THR A 534 60.05 21.17 37.08
CA THR A 534 61.21 21.93 37.57
C THR A 534 60.76 22.84 38.70
N VAL A 535 61.28 22.60 39.91
CA VAL A 535 61.13 23.56 41.01
C VAL A 535 62.23 24.60 40.84
N SER A 536 61.86 25.79 40.38
CA SER A 536 62.77 26.93 40.36
C SER A 536 63.03 27.35 41.80
N ALA A 537 64.27 27.22 42.28
CA ALA A 537 64.68 27.87 43.52
C ALA A 537 64.68 29.38 43.29
N THR A 538 63.76 30.10 43.94
CA THR A 538 63.78 31.56 44.05
C THR A 538 64.87 32.02 44.99
#